data_AF-A0A2V8E9U0-F1
#
_entry.id   AF-A0A2V8E9U0-F1
#
_cell.length_a   1.000
_cell.length_b   1.000
_cell.length_c   1.000
_cell.angle_alpha   90.00
_cell.angle_beta   90.00
_cell.angle_gamma   90.00
#
_symmetry.space_group_name_H-M   'P 1'
#
loop_
_entity.id
_entity.type
_entity.pdbx_description
1 polymer ?
#
loop_
_entity_poly.entity_id
_entity_poly.type
_entity_poly.pdbx_seq_one_letter_code
_entity_poly.pdbx_strand_id
1 'polypeptide(L)'
;MKRPIMKSLLGVALLYAFSWTGHAQQPPTPRRAARTVSNFVTVTDQMMRSPKPEDWLIHRGNYQAWGYSPLDQINKTNVKNLQLVWSRSMEAGTNQATPLIYNGVMYLGHPGDVVQAIDAATGDLIWSYRHSLPATTSFRNNLGQRKRSIALFGDHVYTVTWDNVVVALEARTGNVAWQADRGGDFYVSNSTGPIVANGVLVAGSTCQVAPFGCYVTGHDVKTGKELWRNQMIPRPGEPGDETWAGSLFETRWMTGVWGTLTYDPELDLVYYGSTGVGPASEAQRKMPGATMAGTNTRFAVRPRTGEVVWKHQVLPRDNWDQECTFEMMVINTPVNPDPTGMLSVNPNARRGPRKTLTGMPCKTGIAWSFDAATGEFLWARPTTEQNLVARIDPKGLVTVNEDVVLKEVGKTYHVCPTYNGGRDWPQGAYNPRSNVMYFPLTNLCIETTARTDRRVAPEFAYNTNNVGRFAAGKDKVGRIDAISVETGRTLWSWETRVSNYSPILATGGGLLFNGSMDRYLRALDADAGQVLWQTRLPSQVVGGAVTYSVNGRQYLAITAGGGPITALAVSMTPEADTVSGSNGVYVFALPQ
;
A
#
# COMPACT_ATOMS: atom_id res chain seq x y z
N MET A 1 3.76 84.88 -55.34
CA MET A 1 2.92 84.07 -56.25
C MET A 1 3.04 82.61 -55.81
N LYS A 2 1.90 81.94 -55.55
CA LYS A 2 1.68 80.49 -55.28
C LYS A 2 2.18 79.88 -53.93
N ARG A 3 1.19 79.45 -53.12
CA ARG A 3 1.24 78.30 -52.15
C ARG A 3 1.38 76.96 -52.95
N PRO A 4 1.53 75.72 -52.38
CA PRO A 4 1.29 75.26 -50.98
C PRO A 4 2.18 74.09 -50.39
N ILE A 5 1.92 73.79 -49.10
CA ILE A 5 1.84 72.47 -48.36
C ILE A 5 3.10 71.57 -48.32
N MET A 6 3.61 70.98 -47.21
CA MET A 6 3.35 70.80 -45.77
C MET A 6 3.67 69.32 -45.46
N LYS A 7 4.58 69.05 -44.51
CA LYS A 7 4.63 67.88 -43.61
C LYS A 7 5.85 68.00 -42.68
N SER A 8 5.62 68.41 -41.44
CA SER A 8 6.54 68.20 -40.31
C SER A 8 5.70 67.72 -39.12
N LEU A 9 5.90 66.47 -38.71
CA LEU A 9 5.32 65.91 -37.50
C LEU A 9 6.05 66.50 -36.28
N LEU A 10 5.31 67.23 -35.43
CA LEU A 10 5.71 67.50 -34.05
C LEU A 10 5.15 66.39 -33.14
N GLY A 11 6.03 65.76 -32.37
CA GLY A 11 5.65 64.83 -31.30
C GLY A 11 5.03 65.58 -30.12
N VAL A 12 3.86 65.13 -29.69
CA VAL A 12 3.19 65.56 -28.46
C VAL A 12 3.35 64.46 -27.42
N ALA A 13 4.01 64.80 -26.31
CA ALA A 13 4.16 63.94 -25.15
C ALA A 13 2.81 63.84 -24.40
N LEU A 14 2.28 62.63 -24.24
CA LEU A 14 1.17 62.34 -23.32
C LEU A 14 1.72 62.06 -21.91
N LEU A 15 1.28 62.87 -20.95
CA LEU A 15 1.41 62.60 -19.51
C LEU A 15 0.53 61.39 -19.14
N TYR A 16 1.14 60.29 -18.73
CA TYR A 16 0.46 59.19 -18.05
C TYR A 16 0.39 59.48 -16.55
N ALA A 17 -0.83 59.55 -16.02
CA ALA A 17 -1.08 59.57 -14.59
C ALA A 17 -0.76 58.19 -13.98
N PHE A 18 0.20 58.14 -13.07
CA PHE A 18 0.48 56.95 -12.26
C PHE A 18 -0.60 56.82 -11.17
N SER A 19 -1.51 55.87 -11.33
CA SER A 19 -2.33 55.38 -10.22
C SER A 19 -1.47 54.46 -9.35
N TRP A 20 -1.10 54.94 -8.15
CA TRP A 20 -0.53 54.11 -7.10
C TRP A 20 -1.62 53.18 -6.55
N THR A 21 -1.70 51.94 -7.07
CA THR A 21 -2.38 50.85 -6.36
C THR A 21 -1.42 50.30 -5.31
N GLY A 22 -1.45 50.90 -4.13
CA GLY A 22 -0.83 50.34 -2.93
C GLY A 22 -1.39 48.94 -2.70
N HIS A 23 -0.60 47.91 -2.99
CA HIS A 23 -0.88 46.55 -2.55
C HIS A 23 -0.69 46.54 -1.04
N ALA A 24 -1.77 46.74 -0.29
CA ALA A 24 -1.78 46.44 1.13
C ALA A 24 -1.44 44.95 1.28
N GLN A 25 -0.20 44.65 1.67
CA GLN A 25 0.17 43.33 2.15
C GLN A 25 -0.79 42.98 3.28
N GLN A 26 -1.54 41.88 3.11
CA GLN A 26 -2.30 41.33 4.23
C GLN A 26 -1.32 41.13 5.40
N PRO A 27 -1.65 41.60 6.62
CA PRO A 27 -0.81 41.34 7.76
C PRO A 27 -0.61 39.82 7.90
N PRO A 28 0.61 39.35 8.22
CA PRO A 28 0.85 37.93 8.39
C PRO A 28 -0.14 37.39 9.41
N THR A 29 -0.91 36.38 9.02
CA THR A 29 -1.84 35.70 9.91
C THR A 29 -1.02 35.23 11.12
N PRO A 30 -1.41 35.55 12.37
CA PRO A 30 -0.65 35.14 13.53
C PRO A 30 -0.48 33.62 13.49
N ARG A 31 0.77 33.15 13.42
CA ARG A 31 1.11 31.73 13.53
C ARG A 31 0.61 31.28 14.91
N ARG A 32 -0.51 30.56 14.95
CA ARG A 32 -0.96 29.87 16.18
C ARG A 32 0.23 29.04 16.64
N ALA A 33 0.73 29.29 17.85
CA ALA A 33 1.84 28.53 18.40
C ALA A 33 1.47 27.03 18.34
N ALA A 34 2.33 26.21 17.73
CA ALA A 34 2.10 24.78 17.66
C ALA A 34 1.92 24.25 19.09
N ARG A 35 0.83 23.52 19.32
CA ARG A 35 0.64 22.83 20.61
C ARG A 35 1.59 21.65 20.64
N THR A 36 2.00 21.26 21.84
CA THR A 36 2.82 20.07 22.05
C THR A 36 1.95 18.92 22.56
N VAL A 37 2.26 17.68 22.18
CA VAL A 37 1.62 16.51 22.80
C VAL A 37 2.14 16.37 24.23
N SER A 38 1.30 16.72 25.21
CA SER A 38 1.66 16.76 26.63
C SER A 38 1.76 15.37 27.26
N ASN A 39 0.90 14.44 26.83
CA ASN A 39 0.77 13.10 27.40
C ASN A 39 1.55 12.01 26.64
N PHE A 40 2.47 12.36 25.73
CA PHE A 40 3.25 11.35 25.04
C PHE A 40 4.13 10.57 26.05
N VAL A 41 4.28 9.27 25.84
CA VAL A 41 5.18 8.40 26.59
C VAL A 41 6.05 7.67 25.58
N THR A 42 7.34 7.48 25.87
CA THR A 42 8.26 6.81 24.95
C THR A 42 7.74 5.43 24.56
N VAL A 43 7.56 5.20 23.26
CA VAL A 43 7.07 3.94 22.71
C VAL A 43 8.18 2.89 22.80
N THR A 44 8.00 1.89 23.66
CA THR A 44 8.99 0.84 23.91
C THR A 44 8.78 -0.39 23.02
N ASP A 45 9.81 -1.25 22.90
CA ASP A 45 9.66 -2.55 22.24
C ASP A 45 8.52 -3.39 22.86
N GLN A 46 8.34 -3.32 24.18
CA GLN A 46 7.27 -4.05 24.86
C GLN A 46 5.88 -3.56 24.44
N MET A 47 5.71 -2.23 24.32
CA MET A 47 4.46 -1.65 23.82
C MET A 47 4.19 -2.06 22.37
N MET A 48 5.23 -2.15 21.53
CA MET A 48 5.07 -2.57 20.14
C MET A 48 4.77 -4.07 19.99
N ARG A 49 5.33 -4.92 20.87
CA ARG A 49 5.04 -6.37 20.92
C ARG A 49 3.62 -6.67 21.39
N SER A 50 3.08 -5.84 22.29
CA SER A 50 1.74 -5.98 22.82
C SER A 50 1.05 -4.62 22.94
N PRO A 51 0.63 -4.01 21.81
CA PRO A 51 -0.09 -2.74 21.83
C PRO A 51 -1.35 -2.86 22.67
N LYS A 52 -1.69 -1.81 23.41
CA LYS A 52 -2.94 -1.79 24.16
C LYS A 52 -4.14 -1.73 23.19
N PRO A 53 -5.28 -2.36 23.51
CA PRO A 53 -6.50 -2.31 22.70
C PRO A 53 -6.94 -0.90 22.29
N GLU A 54 -6.74 0.08 23.17
CA GLU A 54 -7.10 1.48 22.96
C GLU A 54 -6.23 2.21 21.93
N ASP A 55 -5.06 1.68 21.60
CA ASP A 55 -4.09 2.28 20.68
C ASP A 55 -4.06 1.57 19.32
N TRP A 56 -3.60 2.27 18.30
CA TRP A 56 -3.26 1.73 16.98
C TRP A 56 -1.84 2.16 16.61
N LEU A 57 -0.86 1.51 17.22
CA LEU A 57 0.57 1.90 17.16
C LEU A 57 1.25 1.58 15.83
N ILE A 58 0.78 0.54 15.15
CA ILE A 58 1.43 -0.04 13.96
C ILE A 58 0.41 -0.01 12.82
N HIS A 59 0.86 0.20 11.59
CA HIS A 59 0.02 0.34 10.39
C HIS A 59 -1.16 -0.65 10.35
N ARG A 60 -0.95 -1.91 10.70
CA ARG A 60 -1.96 -2.97 10.70
C ARG A 60 -2.33 -3.46 12.11
N GLY A 61 -2.27 -2.58 13.10
CA GLY A 61 -2.62 -2.84 14.51
C GLY A 61 -1.50 -3.49 15.32
N ASN A 62 -0.80 -4.48 14.75
CA ASN A 62 0.31 -5.17 15.39
C ASN A 62 1.44 -5.50 14.38
N TYR A 63 2.56 -6.04 14.87
CA TYR A 63 3.71 -6.43 14.04
C TYR A 63 3.40 -7.55 13.05
N GLN A 64 2.51 -8.46 13.45
CA GLN A 64 2.04 -9.60 12.68
C GLN A 64 1.08 -9.20 11.54
N ALA A 65 0.73 -7.92 11.47
CA ALA A 65 -0.10 -7.26 10.46
C ALA A 65 -1.53 -7.78 10.31
N TRP A 66 -2.20 -8.05 11.43
CA TRP A 66 -3.53 -8.64 11.43
C TRP A 66 -4.65 -7.69 10.98
N GLY A 67 -4.48 -6.38 11.02
CA GLY A 67 -5.58 -5.45 10.75
C GLY A 67 -6.77 -5.68 11.67
N TYR A 68 -6.50 -6.03 12.93
CA TYR A 68 -7.48 -6.42 13.94
C TYR A 68 -7.42 -5.48 15.14
N SER A 69 -8.58 -5.06 15.63
CA SER A 69 -8.70 -4.48 16.95
C SER A 69 -9.47 -5.40 17.88
N PRO A 70 -8.99 -5.65 19.11
CA PRO A 70 -9.77 -6.41 20.10
C PRO A 70 -10.96 -5.63 20.67
N LEU A 71 -11.10 -4.32 20.42
CA LEU A 71 -12.21 -3.50 20.92
C LEU A 71 -13.56 -4.00 20.36
N ASP A 72 -14.57 -4.04 21.23
CA ASP A 72 -15.89 -4.63 20.97
C ASP A 72 -17.08 -3.79 21.45
N GLN A 73 -16.84 -2.55 21.91
CA GLN A 73 -17.92 -1.61 22.27
C GLN A 73 -18.83 -1.36 21.06
N ILE A 74 -18.26 -1.20 19.87
CA ILE A 74 -18.98 -1.22 18.60
C ILE A 74 -19.07 -2.67 18.13
N ASN A 75 -20.29 -3.20 18.03
CA ASN A 75 -20.57 -4.58 17.66
C ASN A 75 -21.82 -4.70 16.78
N LYS A 76 -22.14 -5.93 16.34
CA LYS A 76 -23.24 -6.23 15.42
C LYS A 76 -24.61 -5.65 15.84
N THR A 77 -24.86 -5.48 17.14
CA THR A 77 -26.17 -5.04 17.64
C THR A 77 -26.35 -3.52 17.62
N ASN A 78 -25.24 -2.77 17.74
CA ASN A 78 -25.26 -1.32 17.92
C ASN A 78 -24.55 -0.54 16.79
N VAL A 79 -23.83 -1.20 15.87
CA VAL A 79 -23.13 -0.55 14.74
C VAL A 79 -24.05 0.33 13.88
N LYS A 80 -25.34 -0.02 13.79
CA LYS A 80 -26.37 0.77 13.11
C LYS A 80 -26.54 2.19 13.66
N ASN A 81 -26.05 2.45 14.88
CA ASN A 81 -26.13 3.75 15.56
C ASN A 81 -24.87 4.60 15.40
N LEU A 82 -23.85 4.15 14.64
CA LEU A 82 -22.64 4.94 14.43
C LEU A 82 -22.96 6.29 13.78
N GLN A 83 -22.36 7.35 14.34
CA GLN A 83 -22.46 8.73 13.84
C GLN A 83 -21.09 9.36 13.66
N LEU A 84 -20.97 10.28 12.71
CA LEU A 84 -19.78 11.11 12.55
C LEU A 84 -19.61 11.99 13.80
N VAL A 85 -18.45 11.93 14.42
CA VAL A 85 -18.08 12.78 15.56
C VAL A 85 -17.34 14.01 15.07
N TRP A 86 -16.32 13.82 14.25
CA TRP A 86 -15.54 14.90 13.66
C TRP A 86 -14.93 14.45 12.33
N SER A 87 -14.51 15.43 11.52
CA SER A 87 -13.73 15.18 10.31
C SER A 87 -12.71 16.30 10.12
N ARG A 88 -11.64 16.01 9.39
CA ARG A 88 -10.60 17.00 9.10
C ARG A 88 -10.07 16.82 7.67
N SER A 89 -9.89 17.93 6.96
CA SER A 89 -9.31 17.92 5.62
C SER A 89 -7.86 17.45 5.63
N MET A 90 -7.44 16.86 4.52
CA MET A 90 -6.10 16.39 4.25
C MET A 90 -5.57 17.05 2.96
N GLU A 91 -4.24 17.09 2.82
CA GLU A 91 -3.58 17.53 1.58
C GLU A 91 -4.11 16.82 0.33
N ALA A 92 -4.13 17.54 -0.79
CA ALA A 92 -4.51 17.01 -2.09
C ALA A 92 -3.52 15.95 -2.59
N GLY A 93 -4.01 15.02 -3.42
CA GLY A 93 -3.22 13.91 -3.98
C GLY A 93 -3.90 12.56 -3.77
N THR A 94 -3.20 11.47 -4.08
CA THR A 94 -3.75 10.12 -3.90
C THR A 94 -3.78 9.75 -2.42
N ASN A 95 -4.96 9.73 -1.79
CA ASN A 95 -5.09 9.45 -0.36
C ASN A 95 -5.26 7.96 -0.07
N GLN A 96 -4.21 7.33 0.48
CA GLN A 96 -4.19 5.91 0.86
C GLN A 96 -3.81 5.72 2.33
N ALA A 97 -3.87 6.79 3.12
CA ALA A 97 -3.30 6.83 4.45
C ALA A 97 -4.08 5.99 5.46
N THR A 98 -3.35 5.38 6.39
CA THR A 98 -3.87 4.76 7.60
C THR A 98 -3.34 5.56 8.79
N PRO A 99 -4.20 6.15 9.63
CA PRO A 99 -3.75 6.87 10.82
C PRO A 99 -3.10 5.93 11.84
N LEU A 100 -2.15 6.43 12.62
CA LEU A 100 -1.71 5.79 13.87
C LEU A 100 -2.33 6.52 15.05
N ILE A 101 -2.75 5.80 16.08
CA ILE A 101 -3.30 6.40 17.30
C ILE A 101 -2.48 5.93 18.49
N TYR A 102 -2.02 6.88 19.29
CA TYR A 102 -1.33 6.59 20.52
C TYR A 102 -1.72 7.57 21.62
N ASN A 103 -2.21 7.04 22.73
CA ASN A 103 -2.59 7.79 23.92
C ASN A 103 -3.49 9.00 23.59
N GLY A 104 -4.53 8.77 22.78
CA GLY A 104 -5.49 9.81 22.38
C GLY A 104 -4.99 10.82 21.34
N VAL A 105 -3.81 10.61 20.75
CA VAL A 105 -3.30 11.43 19.64
C VAL A 105 -3.25 10.62 18.36
N MET A 106 -3.83 11.17 17.30
CA MET A 106 -3.75 10.65 15.94
C MET A 106 -2.54 11.25 15.22
N TYR A 107 -1.64 10.40 14.75
CA TYR A 107 -0.55 10.75 13.84
C TYR A 107 -0.94 10.33 12.43
N LEU A 108 -0.91 11.29 11.50
CA LEU A 108 -1.44 11.10 10.16
C LEU A 108 -0.42 11.56 9.11
N GLY A 109 0.01 10.63 8.25
CA GLY A 109 0.77 10.93 7.04
C GLY A 109 -0.16 11.27 5.89
N HIS A 110 0.07 12.40 5.24
CA HIS A 110 -0.70 12.89 4.10
C HIS A 110 0.03 12.61 2.78
N PRO A 111 -0.67 12.71 1.64
CA PRO A 111 -0.01 12.92 0.36
C PRO A 111 0.88 14.17 0.39
N GLY A 112 2.02 14.14 -0.31
CA GLY A 112 2.92 15.29 -0.41
C GLY A 112 3.72 15.61 0.86
N ASP A 113 3.99 14.59 1.69
CA ASP A 113 4.92 14.65 2.82
C ASP A 113 4.58 15.68 3.91
N VAL A 114 3.29 15.81 4.18
CA VAL A 114 2.79 16.43 5.40
C VAL A 114 2.52 15.34 6.44
N VAL A 115 2.95 15.59 7.68
CA VAL A 115 2.64 14.75 8.83
C VAL A 115 1.97 15.63 9.88
N GLN A 116 0.88 15.16 10.47
CA GLN A 116 0.14 15.90 11.50
C GLN A 116 -0.05 15.05 12.75
N ALA A 117 0.01 15.71 13.91
CA ALA A 117 -0.58 15.19 15.14
C ALA A 117 -1.88 15.93 15.43
N ILE A 118 -2.92 15.16 15.75
CA ILE A 118 -4.29 15.62 15.91
C ILE A 118 -4.82 15.01 17.21
N ASP A 119 -5.58 15.76 18.01
CA ASP A 119 -6.33 15.21 19.13
C ASP A 119 -7.39 14.23 18.58
N ALA A 120 -7.28 12.95 18.93
CA ALA A 120 -8.09 11.91 18.32
C ALA A 120 -9.57 11.98 18.75
N ALA A 121 -9.88 12.62 19.89
CA ALA A 121 -11.25 12.77 20.35
C ALA A 121 -11.97 13.97 19.72
N THR A 122 -11.25 15.06 19.44
CA THR A 122 -11.83 16.34 19.01
C THR A 122 -11.55 16.72 17.55
N GLY A 123 -10.49 16.18 16.94
CA GLY A 123 -10.04 16.57 15.61
C GLY A 123 -9.19 17.85 15.58
N ASP A 124 -8.86 18.42 16.74
CA ASP A 124 -8.00 19.61 16.84
C ASP A 124 -6.57 19.31 16.41
N LEU A 125 -6.01 20.17 15.54
CA LEU A 125 -4.59 20.09 15.19
C LEU A 125 -3.72 20.42 16.41
N ILE A 126 -2.73 19.56 16.67
CA ILE A 126 -1.70 19.79 17.68
C ILE A 126 -0.46 20.42 17.01
N TRP A 127 0.16 19.69 16.09
CA TRP A 127 1.30 20.15 15.28
C TRP A 127 1.22 19.64 13.84
N SER A 128 1.91 20.31 12.92
CA SER A 128 2.06 19.90 11.53
C SER A 128 3.50 20.05 11.06
N TYR A 129 4.05 19.00 10.46
CA TYR A 129 5.28 19.01 9.70
C TYR A 129 4.96 19.03 8.21
N ARG A 130 5.73 19.79 7.42
CA ARG A 130 5.69 19.76 5.95
C ARG A 130 7.12 19.64 5.45
N HIS A 131 7.40 18.56 4.71
CA HIS A 131 8.68 18.41 4.05
C HIS A 131 8.83 19.42 2.91
N SER A 132 10.03 19.97 2.74
CA SER A 132 10.33 20.88 1.63
C SER A 132 10.64 20.05 0.39
N LEU A 133 9.69 19.96 -0.52
CA LEU A 133 9.84 19.20 -1.76
C LEU A 133 10.30 20.11 -2.92
N PRO A 134 11.13 19.61 -3.84
CA PRO A 134 11.35 20.24 -5.14
C PRO A 134 10.05 20.42 -5.94
N ALA A 135 10.12 21.16 -7.04
CA ALA A 135 9.00 21.31 -7.96
C ALA A 135 8.49 19.93 -8.42
N THR A 136 7.17 19.73 -8.44
CA THR A 136 6.54 18.43 -8.74
C THR A 136 6.95 17.86 -10.10
N THR A 137 7.29 18.72 -11.06
CA THR A 137 7.81 18.37 -12.39
C THR A 137 9.20 17.69 -12.37
N SER A 138 9.91 17.75 -11.24
CA SER A 138 11.20 17.09 -11.04
C SER A 138 11.04 15.59 -10.79
N PHE A 139 9.92 15.17 -10.19
CA PHE A 139 9.68 13.78 -9.85
C PHE A 139 9.36 12.95 -11.10
N ARG A 140 10.12 11.87 -11.30
CA ARG A 140 9.83 10.88 -12.34
C ARG A 140 8.83 9.86 -11.84
N ASN A 141 8.96 9.46 -10.58
CA ASN A 141 8.05 8.52 -9.95
C ASN A 141 6.98 9.22 -9.10
N ASN A 142 5.80 9.46 -9.68
CA ASN A 142 4.66 10.07 -8.98
C ASN A 142 4.02 9.16 -7.92
N LEU A 143 4.38 7.87 -7.85
CA LEU A 143 3.83 6.98 -6.83
C LEU A 143 4.27 7.40 -5.42
N GLY A 144 5.42 8.07 -5.28
CA GLY A 144 5.95 8.56 -4.01
C GLY A 144 5.17 9.70 -3.35
N GLN A 145 4.25 10.35 -4.09
CA GLN A 145 3.37 11.37 -3.52
C GLN A 145 2.50 10.79 -2.40
N ARG A 146 1.99 9.56 -2.58
CA ARG A 146 1.06 8.92 -1.64
C ARG A 146 1.81 8.30 -0.47
N LYS A 147 1.18 8.28 0.71
CA LYS A 147 1.72 7.63 1.92
C LYS A 147 0.64 6.74 2.54
N ARG A 148 0.89 5.43 2.63
CA ARG A 148 -0.04 4.49 3.27
C ARG A 148 0.10 4.50 4.80
N SER A 149 1.31 4.65 5.31
CA SER A 149 1.60 4.66 6.74
C SER A 149 2.84 5.48 7.08
N ILE A 150 2.93 5.80 8.36
CA ILE A 150 4.12 6.29 9.07
C ILE A 150 4.46 5.22 10.12
N ALA A 151 5.58 5.37 10.84
CA ALA A 151 5.89 4.53 12.00
C ALA A 151 6.04 5.36 13.28
N LEU A 152 5.73 4.76 14.43
CA LEU A 152 5.98 5.31 15.76
C LEU A 152 6.93 4.38 16.51
N PHE A 153 8.00 4.93 17.08
CA PHE A 153 8.88 4.20 17.99
C PHE A 153 9.73 5.17 18.81
N GLY A 154 10.02 4.82 20.06
CA GLY A 154 10.68 5.73 21.00
C GLY A 154 9.89 7.03 21.12
N ASP A 155 10.58 8.15 20.96
CA ASP A 155 9.99 9.50 20.99
C ASP A 155 9.71 10.08 19.60
N HIS A 156 9.72 9.25 18.55
CA HIS A 156 9.69 9.71 17.17
C HIS A 156 8.53 9.14 16.34
N VAL A 157 8.09 9.95 15.39
CA VAL A 157 7.34 9.58 14.20
C VAL A 157 8.32 9.47 13.03
N TYR A 158 8.24 8.41 12.24
CA TYR A 158 9.08 8.19 11.08
C TYR A 158 8.27 8.15 9.78
N THR A 159 8.80 8.78 8.74
CA THR A 159 8.26 8.72 7.38
C THR A 159 9.39 8.60 6.36
N VAL A 160 9.06 8.15 5.15
CA VAL A 160 9.96 8.21 4.00
C VAL A 160 9.34 9.15 2.99
N THR A 161 10.04 10.22 2.62
CA THR A 161 9.52 11.30 1.76
C THR A 161 9.52 10.92 0.28
N TRP A 162 8.84 11.72 -0.55
CA TRP A 162 8.72 11.51 -1.99
C TRP A 162 10.09 11.57 -2.68
N ASP A 163 10.98 12.45 -2.23
CA ASP A 163 12.39 12.54 -2.64
C ASP A 163 13.32 11.53 -1.94
N ASN A 164 12.75 10.50 -1.31
CA ASN A 164 13.45 9.32 -0.80
C ASN A 164 14.32 9.54 0.46
N VAL A 165 13.95 10.51 1.30
CA VAL A 165 14.60 10.80 2.57
C VAL A 165 13.83 10.12 3.71
N VAL A 166 14.54 9.40 4.59
CA VAL A 166 13.97 8.96 5.87
C VAL A 166 13.98 10.16 6.81
N VAL A 167 12.84 10.50 7.40
CA VAL A 167 12.70 11.62 8.34
C VAL A 167 12.20 11.09 9.67
N ALA A 168 12.92 11.41 10.74
CA ALA A 168 12.45 11.24 12.12
C ALA A 168 11.98 12.58 12.66
N LEU A 169 10.75 12.61 13.16
CA LEU A 169 10.12 13.77 13.77
C LEU A 169 9.90 13.49 15.25
N GLU A 170 10.22 14.44 16.12
CA GLU A 170 9.84 14.42 17.53
C GLU A 170 8.31 14.28 17.63
N ALA A 171 7.81 13.19 18.21
CA ALA A 171 6.38 12.89 18.24
C ALA A 171 5.58 13.97 18.98
N ARG A 172 6.21 14.67 19.93
CA ARG A 172 5.57 15.72 20.70
C ARG A 172 5.36 17.02 19.94
N THR A 173 6.23 17.34 18.99
CA THR A 173 6.33 18.69 18.41
C THR A 173 6.31 18.73 16.89
N GLY A 174 6.61 17.61 16.23
CA GLY A 174 6.78 17.53 14.78
C GLY A 174 8.11 18.11 14.29
N ASN A 175 9.03 18.48 15.19
CA ASN A 175 10.36 18.97 14.82
C ASN A 175 11.20 17.82 14.26
N VAL A 176 12.03 18.11 13.26
CA VAL A 176 12.96 17.13 12.71
C VAL A 176 14.03 16.81 13.74
N ALA A 177 14.13 15.54 14.14
CA ALA A 177 15.19 15.03 14.98
C ALA A 177 16.43 14.65 14.14
N TRP A 178 16.20 13.92 13.04
CA TRP A 178 17.23 13.60 12.05
C TRP A 178 16.60 13.29 10.68
N GLN A 179 17.44 13.34 9.65
CA GLN A 179 17.11 12.91 8.29
C GLN A 179 18.24 12.09 7.70
N ALA A 180 17.89 11.10 6.86
CA ALA A 180 18.84 10.28 6.13
C ALA A 180 18.40 10.11 4.68
N ASP A 181 19.16 10.69 3.76
CA ASP A 181 18.96 10.49 2.33
C ASP A 181 19.36 9.06 1.93
N ARG A 182 18.47 8.37 1.20
CA ARG A 182 18.72 7.01 0.71
C ARG A 182 19.28 6.96 -0.71
N GLY A 183 19.62 8.12 -1.29
CA GLY A 183 20.08 8.29 -2.65
C GLY A 183 18.97 8.80 -3.56
N GLY A 184 18.31 9.91 -3.18
CA GLY A 184 17.25 10.56 -3.95
C GLY A 184 17.68 10.94 -5.36
N ASP A 185 17.12 10.26 -6.36
CA ASP A 185 17.37 10.46 -7.80
C ASP A 185 16.07 10.82 -8.56
N PHE A 186 14.99 11.09 -7.81
CA PHE A 186 13.62 11.32 -8.28
C PHE A 186 12.94 10.14 -9.01
N TYR A 187 13.62 9.01 -9.15
CA TYR A 187 13.09 7.74 -9.65
C TYR A 187 12.70 6.80 -8.50
N VAL A 188 13.54 6.70 -7.48
CA VAL A 188 13.28 5.92 -6.28
C VAL A 188 12.46 6.74 -5.30
N SER A 189 11.44 6.11 -4.73
CA SER A 189 10.63 6.70 -3.66
C SER A 189 10.04 5.60 -2.77
N ASN A 190 9.11 5.96 -1.88
CA ASN A 190 8.36 5.03 -1.05
C ASN A 190 6.88 5.45 -0.98
N SER A 191 5.98 4.47 -1.08
CA SER A 191 4.53 4.70 -1.00
C SER A 191 3.87 4.09 0.23
N THR A 192 4.52 3.15 0.91
CA THR A 192 3.92 2.40 2.03
C THR A 192 4.20 2.99 3.40
N GLY A 193 5.40 3.51 3.63
CA GLY A 193 5.92 3.84 4.95
C GLY A 193 6.90 2.78 5.48
N PRO A 194 7.68 3.12 6.51
CA PRO A 194 8.59 2.19 7.19
C PRO A 194 7.89 1.37 8.29
N ILE A 195 8.59 0.37 8.81
CA ILE A 195 8.32 -0.22 10.13
C ILE A 195 9.57 -0.07 11.02
N VAL A 196 9.42 -0.20 12.33
CA VAL A 196 10.56 -0.31 13.25
C VAL A 196 10.58 -1.71 13.84
N ALA A 197 11.64 -2.46 13.57
CA ALA A 197 11.86 -3.83 14.04
C ALA A 197 13.14 -3.89 14.88
N ASN A 198 13.03 -4.19 16.17
CA ASN A 198 14.17 -4.36 17.08
C ASN A 198 15.14 -3.17 17.05
N GLY A 199 14.59 -1.94 17.12
CA GLY A 199 15.38 -0.70 17.05
C GLY A 199 15.96 -0.36 15.67
N VAL A 200 15.51 -1.01 14.61
CA VAL A 200 15.90 -0.69 13.22
C VAL A 200 14.68 -0.25 12.43
N LEU A 201 14.76 0.94 11.83
CA LEU A 201 13.78 1.40 10.86
C LEU A 201 14.03 0.68 9.53
N VAL A 202 13.06 -0.12 9.09
CA VAL A 202 13.12 -0.86 7.83
C VAL A 202 12.15 -0.25 6.83
N ALA A 203 12.66 0.09 5.64
CA ALA A 203 11.89 0.76 4.61
C ALA A 203 12.15 0.19 3.21
N GLY A 204 11.08 -0.23 2.54
CA GLY A 204 11.14 -0.60 1.12
C GLY A 204 11.23 0.59 0.17
N SER A 205 11.08 0.33 -1.13
CA SER A 205 11.10 1.36 -2.17
C SER A 205 10.31 0.96 -3.43
N THR A 206 9.88 1.98 -4.18
CA THR A 206 9.33 1.89 -5.53
C THR A 206 10.24 2.63 -6.50
N CYS A 207 10.47 2.06 -7.67
CA CYS A 207 11.25 2.65 -8.78
C CYS A 207 10.56 2.36 -10.12
N GLN A 208 9.23 2.51 -10.17
CA GLN A 208 8.34 2.04 -11.25
C GLN A 208 8.69 2.52 -12.67
N VAL A 209 9.43 3.62 -12.80
CA VAL A 209 9.83 4.20 -14.09
C VAL A 209 11.35 4.36 -14.20
N ALA A 210 12.10 3.65 -13.35
CA ALA A 210 13.55 3.72 -13.30
C ALA A 210 14.20 2.72 -14.27
N PRO A 211 15.34 3.07 -14.91
CA PRO A 211 16.15 2.15 -15.71
C PRO A 211 16.94 1.13 -14.86
N PHE A 212 16.54 0.86 -13.63
CA PHE A 212 17.24 -0.02 -12.68
C PHE A 212 16.27 -0.54 -11.62
N GLY A 213 16.71 -1.55 -10.85
CA GLY A 213 16.01 -2.01 -9.65
C GLY A 213 16.31 -1.19 -8.41
N CYS A 214 15.48 -1.33 -7.39
CA CYS A 214 15.63 -0.67 -6.09
C CYS A 214 15.68 -1.69 -4.94
N TYR A 215 15.38 -1.27 -3.71
CA TYR A 215 15.95 -1.88 -2.51
C TYR A 215 15.07 -1.79 -1.25
N VAL A 216 15.50 -2.49 -0.21
CA VAL A 216 15.07 -2.28 1.18
C VAL A 216 16.28 -1.80 1.96
N THR A 217 16.10 -0.80 2.83
CA THR A 217 17.16 -0.34 3.75
C THR A 217 16.76 -0.53 5.21
N GLY A 218 17.74 -0.76 6.07
CA GLY A 218 17.63 -0.70 7.52
C GLY A 218 18.43 0.46 8.07
N HIS A 219 17.84 1.26 8.97
CA HIS A 219 18.49 2.41 9.59
C HIS A 219 18.41 2.31 11.11
N ASP A 220 19.47 2.70 11.79
CA ASP A 220 19.44 2.86 13.25
C ASP A 220 18.46 3.98 13.62
N VAL A 221 17.48 3.68 14.48
CA VAL A 221 16.38 4.60 14.81
C VAL A 221 16.83 5.85 15.59
N LYS A 222 18.00 5.79 16.23
CA LYS A 222 18.54 6.88 17.05
C LYS A 222 19.34 7.87 16.22
N THR A 223 20.11 7.37 15.26
CA THR A 223 21.10 8.15 14.51
C THR A 223 20.73 8.39 13.05
N GLY A 224 19.80 7.60 12.50
CA GLY A 224 19.45 7.60 11.07
C GLY A 224 20.47 6.89 10.17
N LYS A 225 21.60 6.42 10.72
CA LYS A 225 22.65 5.74 9.97
C LYS A 225 22.08 4.50 9.26
N GLU A 226 22.27 4.41 7.94
CA GLU A 226 21.99 3.19 7.18
C GLU A 226 22.92 2.06 7.67
N LEU A 227 22.31 0.97 8.12
CA LEU A 227 22.99 -0.22 8.64
C LEU A 227 23.21 -1.25 7.52
N TRP A 228 22.23 -1.37 6.62
CA TRP A 228 22.26 -2.34 5.53
C TRP A 228 21.32 -1.92 4.41
N ARG A 229 21.57 -2.46 3.22
CA ARG A 229 20.76 -2.28 2.01
C ARG A 229 20.70 -3.57 1.20
N ASN A 230 19.50 -4.09 1.01
CA ASN A 230 19.26 -5.26 0.17
C ASN A 230 18.77 -4.80 -1.20
N GLN A 231 19.47 -5.20 -2.26
CA GLN A 231 19.04 -5.06 -3.65
C GLN A 231 18.38 -6.36 -4.12
N MET A 232 17.39 -6.25 -5.02
CA MET A 232 16.59 -7.40 -5.44
C MET A 232 17.16 -8.07 -6.70
N ILE A 233 17.71 -7.29 -7.63
CA ILE A 233 18.23 -7.79 -8.91
C ILE A 233 19.67 -8.27 -8.70
N PRO A 234 19.99 -9.56 -8.97
CA PRO A 234 21.36 -10.06 -8.91
C PRO A 234 22.28 -9.31 -9.87
N ARG A 235 23.49 -8.97 -9.42
CA ARG A 235 24.53 -8.40 -10.30
C ARG A 235 25.17 -9.50 -11.16
N PRO A 236 25.87 -9.12 -12.25
CA PRO A 236 26.59 -10.09 -13.07
C PRO A 236 27.50 -11.00 -12.24
N GLY A 237 27.31 -12.31 -12.37
CA GLY A 237 28.08 -13.34 -11.64
C GLY A 237 27.62 -13.63 -10.21
N GLU A 238 26.64 -12.91 -9.66
CA GLU A 238 26.02 -13.26 -8.37
C GLU A 238 25.00 -14.41 -8.53
N PRO A 239 24.75 -15.21 -7.48
CA PRO A 239 23.75 -16.27 -7.54
C PRO A 239 22.36 -15.76 -7.96
N GLY A 240 21.80 -16.36 -9.01
CA GLY A 240 20.54 -15.99 -9.61
C GLY A 240 20.68 -15.19 -10.89
N ASP A 241 21.85 -14.63 -11.21
CA ASP A 241 22.11 -13.93 -12.48
C ASP A 241 21.86 -14.83 -13.70
N GLU A 242 22.17 -16.12 -13.59
CA GLU A 242 21.95 -17.12 -14.62
C GLU A 242 20.47 -17.27 -15.02
N THR A 243 19.55 -16.85 -14.14
CA THR A 243 18.10 -16.92 -14.38
C THR A 243 17.55 -15.75 -15.20
N TRP A 244 18.39 -14.78 -15.54
CA TRP A 244 18.04 -13.56 -16.31
C TRP A 244 18.36 -13.68 -17.81
N ALA A 245 18.50 -14.91 -18.32
CA ALA A 245 18.69 -15.24 -19.74
C ALA A 245 19.80 -14.44 -20.44
N GLY A 246 20.91 -14.18 -19.74
CA GLY A 246 22.06 -13.44 -20.28
C GLY A 246 21.80 -11.96 -20.56
N SER A 247 20.70 -11.40 -20.05
CA SER A 247 20.41 -9.97 -20.19
C SER A 247 21.46 -9.10 -19.51
N LEU A 248 21.74 -7.95 -20.11
CA LEU A 248 22.60 -6.93 -19.52
C LEU A 248 21.96 -6.37 -18.26
N PHE A 249 22.76 -6.05 -17.24
CA PHE A 249 22.25 -5.62 -15.94
C PHE A 249 21.45 -4.31 -16.01
N GLU A 250 21.90 -3.37 -16.85
CA GLU A 250 21.26 -2.07 -17.10
C GLU A 250 19.92 -2.15 -17.85
N THR A 251 19.54 -3.32 -18.36
CA THR A 251 18.21 -3.54 -18.96
C THR A 251 17.21 -4.17 -18.00
N ARG A 252 17.61 -4.38 -16.74
CA ARG A 252 16.77 -4.97 -15.67
C ARG A 252 16.16 -3.85 -14.82
N TRP A 253 14.88 -3.56 -15.04
CA TRP A 253 14.24 -2.34 -14.53
C TRP A 253 13.21 -2.59 -13.43
N MET A 254 12.97 -1.58 -12.59
CA MET A 254 11.79 -1.40 -11.72
C MET A 254 11.65 -2.32 -10.51
N THR A 255 12.29 -3.50 -10.49
CA THR A 255 12.15 -4.45 -9.37
C THR A 255 12.45 -3.80 -8.03
N GLY A 256 11.47 -3.77 -7.13
CA GLY A 256 11.50 -3.08 -5.85
C GLY A 256 10.72 -3.82 -4.78
N VAL A 257 10.44 -3.13 -3.67
CA VAL A 257 9.68 -3.65 -2.50
C VAL A 257 8.80 -2.51 -2.01
N TRP A 258 7.66 -2.31 -2.67
CA TRP A 258 6.81 -1.15 -2.39
C TRP A 258 5.63 -1.47 -1.48
N GLY A 259 5.28 -2.74 -1.26
CA GLY A 259 4.18 -3.15 -0.40
C GLY A 259 4.51 -3.12 1.09
N THR A 260 3.61 -3.70 1.89
CA THR A 260 3.66 -3.68 3.36
C THR A 260 4.70 -4.65 3.92
N LEU A 261 5.52 -4.18 4.85
CA LEU A 261 6.46 -4.99 5.63
C LEU A 261 5.81 -5.49 6.92
N THR A 262 6.16 -6.69 7.37
CA THR A 262 5.68 -7.28 8.63
C THR A 262 6.84 -7.81 9.46
N TYR A 263 6.65 -8.03 10.75
CA TYR A 263 7.72 -8.44 11.67
C TYR A 263 7.21 -9.48 12.66
N ASP A 264 8.02 -10.49 12.95
CA ASP A 264 7.79 -11.38 14.09
C ASP A 264 8.87 -11.16 15.16
N PRO A 265 8.53 -10.60 16.32
CA PRO A 265 9.49 -10.28 17.36
C PRO A 265 10.03 -11.49 18.15
N GLU A 266 9.39 -12.65 18.02
CA GLU A 266 9.86 -13.91 18.61
C GLU A 266 10.92 -14.58 17.73
N LEU A 267 10.70 -14.62 16.40
CA LEU A 267 11.69 -15.14 15.45
C LEU A 267 12.78 -14.12 15.10
N ASP A 268 12.58 -12.83 15.42
CA ASP A 268 13.43 -11.70 15.00
C ASP A 268 13.61 -11.69 13.48
N LEU A 269 12.49 -11.75 12.76
CA LEU A 269 12.41 -11.79 11.30
C LEU A 269 11.47 -10.71 10.77
N VAL A 270 11.99 -9.87 9.87
CA VAL A 270 11.19 -8.97 9.03
C VAL A 270 10.83 -9.69 7.75
N TYR A 271 9.57 -9.60 7.34
CA TYR A 271 9.07 -10.18 6.11
C TYR A 271 8.67 -9.10 5.11
N TYR A 272 9.07 -9.31 3.86
CA TYR A 272 8.65 -8.48 2.74
C TYR A 272 8.65 -9.28 1.45
N GLY A 273 8.11 -8.69 0.38
CA GLY A 273 8.15 -9.30 -0.95
C GLY A 273 8.62 -8.33 -2.02
N SER A 274 9.42 -8.82 -2.97
CA SER A 274 9.80 -8.05 -4.15
C SER A 274 8.73 -8.08 -5.24
N THR A 275 8.93 -7.26 -6.27
CA THR A 275 8.00 -7.04 -7.37
C THR A 275 8.51 -7.63 -8.69
N GLY A 276 7.79 -7.39 -9.79
CA GLY A 276 8.19 -7.80 -11.12
C GLY A 276 9.28 -6.92 -11.74
N VAL A 277 9.32 -6.90 -13.06
CA VAL A 277 10.32 -6.20 -13.88
C VAL A 277 9.65 -5.63 -15.13
N GLY A 278 10.07 -4.43 -15.54
CA GLY A 278 9.59 -3.78 -16.76
C GLY A 278 10.54 -3.93 -17.96
N PRO A 279 10.02 -3.80 -19.21
CA PRO A 279 8.60 -3.85 -19.57
C PRO A 279 7.99 -5.23 -19.28
N ALA A 280 6.67 -5.36 -19.37
CA ALA A 280 5.97 -6.60 -19.03
C ALA A 280 6.34 -7.76 -19.97
N SER A 281 6.39 -7.51 -21.28
CA SER A 281 6.64 -8.57 -22.27
C SER A 281 8.07 -9.08 -22.24
N GLU A 282 8.25 -10.39 -22.07
CA GLU A 282 9.57 -11.04 -22.19
C GLU A 282 10.15 -10.93 -23.60
N ALA A 283 9.30 -10.79 -24.63
CA ALA A 283 9.74 -10.53 -25.99
C ALA A 283 10.39 -9.14 -26.14
N GLN A 284 9.82 -8.12 -25.48
CA GLN A 284 10.43 -6.79 -25.42
C GLN A 284 11.72 -6.78 -24.60
N ARG A 285 11.75 -7.53 -23.49
CA ARG A 285 12.97 -7.71 -22.67
C ARG A 285 14.04 -8.56 -23.36
N LYS A 286 13.68 -9.36 -24.37
CA LYS A 286 14.50 -10.40 -25.01
C LYS A 286 15.00 -11.45 -24.00
N MET A 287 14.12 -11.87 -23.09
CA MET A 287 14.41 -12.81 -22.00
C MET A 287 13.45 -14.02 -22.02
N PRO A 288 13.34 -14.78 -23.13
CA PRO A 288 12.43 -15.91 -23.19
C PRO A 288 12.78 -16.96 -22.12
N GLY A 289 11.80 -17.43 -21.37
CA GLY A 289 12.03 -18.48 -20.35
C GLY A 289 12.61 -17.99 -19.01
N ALA A 290 13.05 -16.73 -18.91
CA ALA A 290 13.76 -16.24 -17.72
C ALA A 290 12.88 -16.26 -16.47
N THR A 291 13.31 -16.98 -15.43
CA THR A 291 12.59 -17.00 -14.14
C THR A 291 12.91 -15.78 -13.27
N MET A 292 14.02 -15.08 -13.55
CA MET A 292 14.39 -13.77 -12.99
C MET A 292 14.42 -13.78 -11.46
N ALA A 293 15.33 -14.57 -10.88
CA ALA A 293 15.57 -14.66 -9.46
C ALA A 293 15.70 -13.26 -8.84
N GLY A 294 15.08 -13.09 -7.67
CA GLY A 294 14.99 -11.80 -6.98
C GLY A 294 13.70 -11.03 -7.28
N THR A 295 13.03 -11.28 -8.41
CA THR A 295 11.67 -10.76 -8.67
C THR A 295 10.61 -11.58 -7.92
N ASN A 296 9.51 -10.93 -7.54
CA ASN A 296 8.31 -11.57 -6.98
C ASN A 296 8.60 -12.65 -5.92
N THR A 297 9.53 -12.34 -5.02
CA THR A 297 10.09 -13.25 -4.03
C THR A 297 9.71 -12.80 -2.64
N ARG A 298 9.28 -13.73 -1.78
CA ARG A 298 9.10 -13.50 -0.35
C ARG A 298 10.41 -13.70 0.37
N PHE A 299 10.75 -12.77 1.25
CA PHE A 299 11.98 -12.79 2.05
C PHE A 299 11.63 -12.75 3.52
N ALA A 300 12.39 -13.48 4.33
CA ALA A 300 12.51 -13.29 5.76
C ALA A 300 13.95 -12.87 6.08
N VAL A 301 14.13 -11.72 6.72
CA VAL A 301 15.46 -11.15 6.99
C VAL A 301 15.66 -10.76 8.44
N ARG A 302 16.92 -10.76 8.87
CA ARG A 302 17.30 -10.22 10.17
C ARG A 302 17.18 -8.69 10.16
N PRO A 303 16.45 -8.07 11.11
CA PRO A 303 16.26 -6.62 11.11
C PRO A 303 17.56 -5.83 11.27
N ARG A 304 18.53 -6.35 12.04
CA ARG A 304 19.79 -5.65 12.31
C ARG A 304 20.80 -5.66 11.17
N THR A 305 20.78 -6.70 10.34
CA THR A 305 21.84 -6.94 9.34
C THR A 305 21.32 -7.00 7.90
N GLY A 306 20.02 -7.17 7.70
CA GLY A 306 19.45 -7.43 6.39
C GLY A 306 19.73 -8.84 5.86
N GLU A 307 20.39 -9.69 6.65
CA GLU A 307 20.70 -11.06 6.25
C GLU A 307 19.43 -11.85 5.94
N VAL A 308 19.39 -12.46 4.76
CA VAL A 308 18.27 -13.30 4.32
C VAL A 308 18.36 -14.65 5.02
N VAL A 309 17.38 -14.96 5.88
CA VAL A 309 17.27 -16.26 6.56
C VAL A 309 16.64 -17.29 5.65
N TRP A 310 15.56 -16.91 4.96
CA TRP A 310 14.98 -17.72 3.89
C TRP A 310 14.30 -16.83 2.84
N LYS A 311 14.13 -17.37 1.64
CA LYS A 311 13.38 -16.73 0.56
C LYS A 311 12.64 -17.75 -0.32
N HIS A 312 11.50 -17.36 -0.88
CA HIS A 312 10.71 -18.19 -1.79
C HIS A 312 10.12 -17.37 -2.94
N GLN A 313 10.41 -17.71 -4.19
CA GLN A 313 9.83 -17.03 -5.35
C GLN A 313 8.42 -17.54 -5.61
N VAL A 314 7.42 -16.66 -5.45
CA VAL A 314 5.98 -17.02 -5.54
C VAL A 314 5.37 -16.70 -6.90
N LEU A 315 6.10 -15.98 -7.76
CA LEU A 315 5.76 -15.84 -9.18
C LEU A 315 7.01 -15.61 -10.04
N PRO A 316 7.61 -16.67 -10.61
CA PRO A 316 8.70 -16.54 -11.57
C PRO A 316 8.18 -16.01 -12.92
N ARG A 317 9.10 -15.53 -13.77
CA ARG A 317 8.83 -15.22 -15.19
C ARG A 317 7.65 -14.26 -15.40
N ASP A 318 7.52 -13.26 -14.54
CA ASP A 318 6.37 -12.35 -14.56
C ASP A 318 6.31 -11.53 -15.86
N ASN A 319 5.17 -11.62 -16.53
CA ASN A 319 4.85 -10.89 -17.75
C ASN A 319 3.64 -9.96 -17.57
N TRP A 320 3.17 -9.72 -16.33
CA TRP A 320 1.82 -9.20 -16.09
C TRP A 320 1.71 -8.18 -14.95
N ASP A 321 2.81 -7.61 -14.44
CA ASP A 321 2.80 -6.64 -13.33
C ASP A 321 2.06 -7.18 -12.09
N GLN A 322 2.48 -8.35 -11.60
CA GLN A 322 1.72 -9.05 -10.55
C GLN A 322 2.21 -8.81 -9.13
N GLU A 323 3.37 -8.18 -8.96
CA GLU A 323 3.83 -7.57 -7.71
C GLU A 323 3.59 -8.40 -6.46
N CYS A 324 4.48 -9.35 -6.16
CA CYS A 324 4.37 -10.20 -4.98
C CYS A 324 4.85 -9.53 -3.67
N THR A 325 4.51 -8.25 -3.49
CA THR A 325 5.04 -7.35 -2.45
C THR A 325 4.07 -7.10 -1.29
N PHE A 326 2.86 -7.63 -1.33
CA PHE A 326 1.82 -7.34 -0.34
C PHE A 326 2.07 -7.94 1.04
N GLU A 327 1.30 -7.50 2.03
CA GLU A 327 1.43 -8.00 3.41
C GLU A 327 1.21 -9.51 3.47
N MET A 328 2.01 -10.15 4.32
CA MET A 328 1.79 -11.52 4.74
C MET A 328 1.72 -11.52 6.26
N MET A 329 0.71 -12.19 6.80
CA MET A 329 0.39 -12.18 8.23
C MET A 329 1.15 -13.30 8.94
N VAL A 330 1.63 -13.01 10.15
CA VAL A 330 2.23 -14.04 11.02
C VAL A 330 1.14 -14.58 11.93
N ILE A 331 0.75 -15.84 11.77
CA ILE A 331 -0.40 -16.42 12.47
C ILE A 331 -0.05 -17.78 13.05
N ASN A 332 -0.30 -17.96 14.35
CA ASN A 332 -0.29 -19.27 14.99
C ASN A 332 -1.61 -19.97 14.71
N THR A 333 -1.59 -21.06 13.95
CA THR A 333 -2.78 -21.78 13.50
C THR A 333 -2.50 -23.28 13.42
N PRO A 334 -3.49 -24.15 13.64
CA PRO A 334 -3.44 -25.49 13.08
C PRO A 334 -3.31 -25.39 11.56
N VAL A 335 -2.48 -26.22 10.95
CA VAL A 335 -2.36 -26.37 9.49
C VAL A 335 -3.02 -27.68 9.11
N ASN A 336 -4.13 -27.59 8.36
CA ASN A 336 -4.92 -28.73 7.91
C ASN A 336 -5.63 -28.37 6.59
N PRO A 337 -4.87 -28.09 5.51
CA PRO A 337 -5.44 -27.62 4.25
C PRO A 337 -6.44 -28.61 3.67
N ASP A 338 -7.59 -28.10 3.22
CA ASP A 338 -8.54 -28.88 2.42
C ASP A 338 -7.97 -28.96 0.98
N PRO A 339 -7.66 -30.15 0.45
CA PRO A 339 -7.10 -30.27 -0.90
C PRO A 339 -8.07 -29.77 -1.98
N THR A 340 -9.36 -29.66 -1.70
CA THR A 340 -10.38 -29.22 -2.66
C THR A 340 -10.14 -27.79 -3.10
N GLY A 341 -9.76 -27.59 -4.36
CA GLY A 341 -9.48 -26.28 -4.95
C GLY A 341 -8.12 -25.69 -4.56
N MET A 342 -7.24 -26.47 -3.93
CA MET A 342 -5.82 -26.09 -3.77
C MET A 342 -5.09 -26.26 -5.10
N LEU A 343 -4.15 -25.35 -5.38
CA LEU A 343 -3.17 -25.58 -6.45
C LEU A 343 -2.11 -26.59 -6.01
N SER A 344 -1.75 -26.57 -4.72
CA SER A 344 -0.78 -27.51 -4.15
C SER A 344 -0.87 -27.54 -2.62
N VAL A 345 -0.53 -28.70 -2.06
CA VAL A 345 -0.31 -28.93 -0.64
C VAL A 345 1.01 -29.69 -0.50
N ASN A 346 1.88 -29.25 0.41
CA ASN A 346 3.11 -29.97 0.71
C ASN A 346 2.77 -31.24 1.54
N PRO A 347 3.00 -32.46 1.01
CA PRO A 347 2.68 -33.70 1.72
C PRO A 347 3.58 -33.93 2.95
N ASN A 348 4.73 -33.27 3.01
CA ASN A 348 5.67 -33.37 4.13
C ASN A 348 5.37 -32.39 5.27
N ALA A 349 4.54 -31.38 5.01
CA ALA A 349 4.13 -30.42 6.03
C ALA A 349 3.25 -31.15 7.05
N ARG A 350 3.80 -31.39 8.25
CA ARG A 350 3.05 -32.08 9.31
C ARG A 350 1.83 -31.23 9.70
N ARG A 351 0.66 -31.86 9.72
CA ARG A 351 -0.56 -31.25 10.22
C ARG A 351 -0.43 -30.89 11.69
N GLY A 352 -1.14 -29.85 12.11
CA GLY A 352 -1.19 -29.39 13.50
C GLY A 352 -0.64 -27.97 13.69
N PRO A 353 -0.41 -27.55 14.95
CA PRO A 353 -0.06 -26.16 15.26
C PRO A 353 1.25 -25.72 14.61
N ARG A 354 1.22 -24.57 13.96
CA ARG A 354 2.38 -23.92 13.33
C ARG A 354 2.29 -22.41 13.48
N LYS A 355 3.45 -21.76 13.55
CA LYS A 355 3.58 -20.33 13.29
C LYS A 355 3.77 -20.16 11.79
N THR A 356 2.77 -19.59 11.12
CA THR A 356 2.73 -19.46 9.67
C THR A 356 2.98 -18.04 9.23
N LEU A 357 3.60 -17.88 8.06
CA LEU A 357 3.54 -16.65 7.28
C LEU A 357 2.52 -16.89 6.15
N THR A 358 1.34 -16.27 6.23
CA THR A 358 0.19 -16.62 5.39
C THR A 358 -0.55 -15.40 4.88
N GLY A 359 -1.12 -15.48 3.68
CA GLY A 359 -1.82 -14.37 3.04
C GLY A 359 -1.77 -14.45 1.52
N MET A 360 -2.14 -13.36 0.85
CA MET A 360 -2.08 -13.26 -0.62
C MET A 360 -0.95 -12.29 -1.01
N PRO A 361 0.25 -12.77 -1.35
CA PRO A 361 1.40 -11.88 -1.55
C PRO A 361 1.35 -11.09 -2.84
N CYS A 362 0.65 -11.59 -3.87
CA CYS A 362 0.65 -11.06 -5.23
C CYS A 362 -0.75 -10.62 -5.69
N LYS A 363 -0.78 -9.83 -6.76
CA LYS A 363 -2.01 -9.43 -7.46
C LYS A 363 -2.76 -10.62 -8.07
N THR A 364 -2.10 -11.76 -8.26
CA THR A 364 -2.69 -13.00 -8.79
C THR A 364 -3.89 -13.51 -8.01
N GLY A 365 -4.06 -13.10 -6.74
CA GLY A 365 -5.14 -13.58 -5.88
C GLY A 365 -4.92 -15.02 -5.40
N ILE A 366 -3.69 -15.53 -5.47
CA ILE A 366 -3.34 -16.83 -4.87
C ILE A 366 -2.93 -16.59 -3.42
N ALA A 367 -3.64 -17.21 -2.48
CA ALA A 367 -3.24 -17.31 -1.08
C ALA A 367 -2.14 -18.36 -0.92
N TRP A 368 -1.14 -18.04 -0.10
CA TRP A 368 0.01 -18.87 0.22
C TRP A 368 0.16 -18.99 1.73
N SER A 369 0.72 -20.11 2.18
CA SER A 369 1.13 -20.32 3.56
C SER A 369 2.50 -20.99 3.62
N PHE A 370 3.36 -20.46 4.49
CA PHE A 370 4.70 -20.97 4.78
C PHE A 370 4.87 -21.15 6.29
N ASP A 371 5.76 -22.05 6.71
CA ASP A 371 6.32 -21.96 8.05
C ASP A 371 7.11 -20.64 8.19
N ALA A 372 6.78 -19.84 9.20
CA ALA A 372 7.31 -18.47 9.31
C ALA A 372 8.82 -18.44 9.59
N ALA A 373 9.37 -19.47 10.25
CA ALA A 373 10.77 -19.53 10.65
C ALA A 373 11.67 -20.05 9.54
N THR A 374 11.20 -21.05 8.80
CA THR A 374 12.02 -21.82 7.85
C THR A 374 11.70 -21.54 6.38
N GLY A 375 10.53 -20.98 6.08
CA GLY A 375 10.05 -20.82 4.71
C GLY A 375 9.56 -22.11 4.08
N GLU A 376 9.37 -23.20 4.85
CA GLU A 376 8.76 -24.43 4.33
C GLU A 376 7.38 -24.11 3.73
N PHE A 377 7.21 -24.36 2.43
CA PHE A 377 5.92 -24.24 1.76
C PHE A 377 4.89 -25.19 2.38
N LEU A 378 3.70 -24.71 2.68
CA LEU A 378 2.63 -25.51 3.28
C LEU A 378 1.50 -25.78 2.27
N TRP A 379 0.94 -24.73 1.68
CA TRP A 379 -0.14 -24.83 0.70
C TRP A 379 -0.32 -23.54 -0.10
N ALA A 380 -0.97 -23.64 -1.27
CA ALA A 380 -1.36 -22.50 -2.09
C ALA A 380 -2.76 -22.70 -2.70
N ARG A 381 -3.59 -21.64 -2.67
CA ARG A 381 -4.98 -21.65 -3.14
C ARG A 381 -5.35 -20.39 -3.92
N PRO A 382 -5.90 -20.47 -5.14
CA PRO A 382 -6.47 -19.32 -5.83
C PRO A 382 -7.81 -18.91 -5.21
N THR A 383 -8.10 -17.60 -5.18
CA THR A 383 -9.39 -17.07 -4.70
C THR A 383 -10.18 -16.32 -5.77
N THR A 384 -9.48 -15.53 -6.59
CA THR A 384 -10.02 -14.92 -7.81
C THR A 384 -9.77 -15.83 -9.02
N GLU A 385 -10.50 -15.56 -10.11
CA GLU A 385 -10.14 -16.15 -11.39
C GLU A 385 -8.71 -15.76 -11.75
N GLN A 386 -7.89 -16.75 -12.09
CA GLN A 386 -6.52 -16.55 -12.52
C GLN A 386 -6.15 -17.58 -13.57
N ASN A 387 -5.43 -17.15 -14.61
CA ASN A 387 -4.91 -18.03 -15.66
C ASN A 387 -3.40 -17.89 -15.85
N LEU A 388 -2.70 -17.26 -14.90
CA LEU A 388 -1.27 -16.97 -14.95
C LEU A 388 -0.41 -18.14 -14.46
N VAL A 389 -0.89 -18.84 -13.43
CA VAL A 389 -0.20 -19.98 -12.83
C VAL A 389 -0.88 -21.25 -13.29
N ALA A 390 -0.18 -22.04 -14.11
CA ALA A 390 -0.66 -23.33 -14.59
C ALA A 390 -0.56 -24.42 -13.52
N ARG A 391 0.54 -24.43 -12.76
CA ARG A 391 0.78 -25.42 -11.70
C ARG A 391 1.68 -24.88 -10.61
N ILE A 392 1.45 -25.36 -9.39
CA ILE A 392 2.38 -25.26 -8.27
C ILE A 392 2.72 -26.70 -7.84
N ASP A 393 3.99 -27.02 -7.69
CA ASP A 393 4.39 -28.36 -7.24
C ASP A 393 4.31 -28.49 -5.70
N PRO A 394 4.50 -29.70 -5.12
CA PRO A 394 4.46 -29.89 -3.67
C PRO A 394 5.54 -29.16 -2.86
N LYS A 395 6.55 -28.57 -3.52
CA LYS A 395 7.59 -27.73 -2.89
C LYS A 395 7.30 -26.24 -3.05
N GLY A 396 6.19 -25.88 -3.68
CA GLY A 396 5.82 -24.49 -3.94
C GLY A 396 6.48 -23.90 -5.18
N LEU A 397 7.10 -24.70 -6.05
CA LEU A 397 7.67 -24.22 -7.30
C LEU A 397 6.56 -23.95 -8.33
N VAL A 398 6.54 -22.74 -8.86
CA VAL A 398 5.50 -22.27 -9.78
C VAL A 398 5.90 -22.53 -11.23
N THR A 399 4.98 -23.09 -12.00
CA THR A 399 5.02 -23.12 -13.47
C THR A 399 3.95 -22.15 -14.00
N VAL A 400 4.40 -21.13 -14.72
CA VAL A 400 3.48 -20.16 -15.36
C VAL A 400 2.77 -20.78 -16.56
N ASN A 401 1.62 -20.23 -16.92
CA ASN A 401 0.86 -20.65 -18.09
C ASN A 401 1.45 -20.04 -19.38
N GLU A 402 1.96 -20.89 -20.26
CA GLU A 402 2.64 -20.50 -21.51
C GLU A 402 1.72 -19.78 -22.51
N ASP A 403 0.41 -19.97 -22.43
CA ASP A 403 -0.58 -19.40 -23.35
C ASP A 403 -0.77 -17.89 -23.17
N VAL A 404 -0.51 -17.40 -21.95
CA VAL A 404 -0.69 -16.00 -21.58
C VAL A 404 0.63 -15.26 -21.40
N VAL A 405 1.77 -15.89 -21.66
CA VAL A 405 3.08 -15.21 -21.71
C VAL A 405 3.13 -14.31 -22.93
N LEU A 406 3.53 -13.05 -22.75
CA LEU A 406 3.59 -12.02 -23.79
C LEU A 406 4.82 -12.23 -24.70
N LYS A 407 4.81 -13.30 -25.50
CA LYS A 407 5.90 -13.75 -26.40
C LYS A 407 5.93 -13.02 -27.74
N GLU A 408 4.84 -12.36 -28.11
CA GLU A 408 4.67 -11.68 -29.39
C GLU A 408 4.23 -10.23 -29.12
N VAL A 409 5.03 -9.27 -29.60
CA VAL A 409 4.70 -7.84 -29.46
C VAL A 409 3.56 -7.50 -30.42
N GLY A 410 2.53 -6.80 -29.93
CA GLY A 410 1.32 -6.45 -30.70
C GLY A 410 0.20 -7.49 -30.64
N LYS A 411 0.46 -8.71 -30.15
CA LYS A 411 -0.59 -9.71 -29.89
C LYS A 411 -1.32 -9.39 -28.58
N THR A 412 -2.64 -9.53 -28.60
CA THR A 412 -3.49 -9.37 -27.43
C THR A 412 -3.67 -10.71 -26.72
N TYR A 413 -3.54 -10.69 -25.40
CA TYR A 413 -3.70 -11.85 -24.52
C TYR A 413 -4.82 -11.57 -23.52
N HIS A 414 -5.68 -12.57 -23.31
CA HIS A 414 -6.67 -12.55 -22.24
C HIS A 414 -6.04 -13.06 -20.95
N VAL A 415 -5.85 -12.15 -19.99
CA VAL A 415 -5.17 -12.42 -18.72
C VAL A 415 -6.14 -12.23 -17.57
N CYS A 416 -6.13 -13.17 -16.62
CA CYS A 416 -6.85 -13.06 -15.35
C CYS A 416 -5.84 -13.22 -14.20
N PRO A 417 -5.82 -12.33 -13.19
CA PRO A 417 -6.66 -11.14 -13.06
C PRO A 417 -6.07 -9.95 -13.86
N THR A 418 -5.87 -8.77 -13.27
CA THR A 418 -5.38 -7.57 -13.97
C THR A 418 -4.04 -7.07 -13.40
N TYR A 419 -3.50 -5.97 -13.94
CA TYR A 419 -2.40 -5.23 -13.30
C TYR A 419 -2.83 -4.44 -12.05
N ASN A 420 -4.14 -4.25 -11.83
CA ASN A 420 -4.71 -3.86 -10.54
C ASN A 420 -5.13 -5.09 -9.70
N GLY A 421 -4.81 -6.28 -10.22
CA GLY A 421 -4.96 -7.58 -9.60
C GLY A 421 -6.36 -8.10 -9.41
N GLY A 422 -6.39 -9.29 -8.82
CA GLY A 422 -7.49 -9.85 -8.05
C GLY A 422 -7.39 -9.43 -6.57
N ARG A 423 -6.21 -8.99 -6.12
CA ARG A 423 -5.99 -8.07 -4.99
C ARG A 423 -4.94 -7.03 -5.37
N ASP A 424 -4.74 -6.00 -4.56
CA ASP A 424 -3.62 -5.08 -4.71
C ASP A 424 -3.07 -4.71 -3.31
N TRP A 425 -2.54 -3.51 -3.15
CA TRP A 425 -2.06 -2.95 -1.90
C TRP A 425 -3.08 -2.88 -0.75
N PRO A 426 -4.41 -2.78 -0.97
CA PRO A 426 -5.36 -2.76 0.13
C PRO A 426 -5.24 -4.03 0.98
N GLN A 427 -4.86 -3.87 2.25
CA GLN A 427 -4.48 -5.00 3.09
C GLN A 427 -5.71 -5.79 3.55
N GLY A 428 -5.53 -7.10 3.70
CA GLY A 428 -6.48 -7.95 4.39
C GLY A 428 -6.55 -7.68 5.89
N ALA A 429 -7.43 -8.41 6.56
CA ALA A 429 -7.53 -8.51 8.02
C ALA A 429 -7.61 -9.96 8.48
N TYR A 430 -7.32 -10.22 9.75
CA TYR A 430 -7.43 -11.52 10.40
C TYR A 430 -8.20 -11.39 11.71
N ASN A 431 -9.17 -12.27 11.94
CA ASN A 431 -9.85 -12.37 13.23
C ASN A 431 -9.34 -13.58 14.00
N PRO A 432 -8.58 -13.38 15.11
CA PRO A 432 -8.03 -14.49 15.89
C PRO A 432 -9.09 -15.31 16.63
N ARG A 433 -10.32 -14.78 16.83
CA ARG A 433 -11.40 -15.52 17.50
C ARG A 433 -12.00 -16.62 16.63
N SER A 434 -12.10 -16.37 15.32
CA SER A 434 -12.68 -17.31 14.36
C SER A 434 -11.63 -18.03 13.50
N ASN A 435 -10.36 -17.63 13.60
CA ASN A 435 -9.26 -18.09 12.75
C ASN A 435 -9.55 -17.89 11.25
N VAL A 436 -10.02 -16.69 10.89
CA VAL A 436 -10.43 -16.31 9.53
C VAL A 436 -9.66 -15.08 9.05
N MET A 437 -9.12 -15.16 7.84
CA MET A 437 -8.61 -14.01 7.08
C MET A 437 -9.68 -13.44 6.16
N TYR A 438 -9.66 -12.14 5.95
CA TYR A 438 -10.56 -11.41 5.07
C TYR A 438 -9.74 -10.61 4.06
N PHE A 439 -10.01 -10.78 2.76
CA PHE A 439 -9.28 -10.07 1.72
C PHE A 439 -10.21 -9.26 0.80
N PRO A 440 -9.91 -7.98 0.54
CA PRO A 440 -10.60 -7.21 -0.49
C PRO A 440 -10.06 -7.63 -1.86
N LEU A 441 -10.97 -8.07 -2.73
CA LEU A 441 -10.68 -8.64 -4.04
C LEU A 441 -11.40 -7.90 -5.17
N THR A 442 -10.95 -8.14 -6.41
CA THR A 442 -11.55 -7.61 -7.63
C THR A 442 -11.79 -8.73 -8.66
N ASN A 443 -12.99 -8.81 -9.22
CA ASN A 443 -13.44 -9.82 -10.19
C ASN A 443 -13.21 -9.33 -11.64
N LEU A 444 -11.98 -8.96 -11.98
CA LEU A 444 -11.65 -8.48 -13.32
C LEU A 444 -10.53 -9.31 -13.96
N CYS A 445 -10.62 -9.42 -15.27
CA CYS A 445 -9.58 -9.85 -16.19
C CYS A 445 -9.22 -8.70 -17.12
N ILE A 446 -8.24 -8.90 -18.00
CA ILE A 446 -7.72 -7.85 -18.87
C ILE A 446 -7.32 -8.41 -20.23
N GLU A 447 -7.67 -7.68 -21.29
CA GLU A 447 -7.03 -7.83 -22.59
C GLU A 447 -5.76 -6.97 -22.58
N THR A 448 -4.60 -7.61 -22.61
CA THR A 448 -3.30 -6.92 -22.57
C THR A 448 -2.51 -7.14 -23.86
N THR A 449 -1.92 -6.06 -24.37
CA THR A 449 -1.12 -6.05 -25.60
C THR A 449 0.20 -5.34 -25.36
N ALA A 450 1.33 -6.00 -25.60
CA ALA A 450 2.63 -5.34 -25.61
C ALA A 450 2.70 -4.37 -26.80
N ARG A 451 3.04 -3.11 -26.56
CA ARG A 451 2.86 -2.04 -27.56
C ARG A 451 3.89 -2.09 -28.69
N THR A 452 3.44 -1.76 -29.90
CA THR A 452 4.25 -1.59 -31.11
C THR A 452 4.41 -0.12 -31.54
N ASP A 453 3.59 0.77 -30.97
CA ASP A 453 3.47 2.17 -31.39
C ASP A 453 4.51 3.11 -30.76
N ARG A 454 5.41 2.58 -29.93
CA ARG A 454 6.46 3.33 -29.25
C ARG A 454 7.67 2.45 -28.93
N ARG A 455 8.81 3.10 -28.67
CA ARG A 455 10.02 2.43 -28.18
C ARG A 455 9.82 1.86 -26.78
N VAL A 456 10.58 0.81 -26.46
CA VAL A 456 10.73 0.31 -25.09
C VAL A 456 11.62 1.28 -24.32
N ALA A 457 11.08 1.88 -23.25
CA ALA A 457 11.84 2.79 -22.40
C ALA A 457 11.22 2.85 -20.98
N PRO A 458 12.03 3.11 -19.93
CA PRO A 458 11.57 3.07 -18.53
C PRO A 458 10.40 4.02 -18.22
N GLU A 459 10.31 5.18 -18.89
CA GLU A 459 9.23 6.14 -18.71
C GLU A 459 7.83 5.59 -19.08
N PHE A 460 7.79 4.48 -19.82
CA PHE A 460 6.54 3.79 -20.20
C PHE A 460 6.23 2.57 -19.32
N ALA A 461 6.97 2.37 -18.22
CA ALA A 461 6.77 1.28 -17.27
C ALA A 461 6.66 -0.10 -17.97
N TYR A 462 5.50 -0.75 -17.88
CA TYR A 462 5.26 -2.07 -18.45
C TYR A 462 5.05 -2.09 -19.97
N ASN A 463 4.88 -0.93 -20.61
CA ASN A 463 4.73 -0.76 -22.06
C ASN A 463 3.60 -1.61 -22.69
N THR A 464 2.44 -1.63 -22.03
CA THR A 464 1.25 -2.36 -22.48
C THR A 464 0.08 -1.43 -22.83
N ASN A 465 -0.82 -1.89 -23.68
CA ASN A 465 -2.18 -1.38 -23.81
C ASN A 465 -3.13 -2.37 -23.14
N ASN A 466 -4.10 -1.86 -22.37
CA ASN A 466 -4.87 -2.68 -21.43
C ASN A 466 -6.35 -2.32 -21.50
N VAL A 467 -7.22 -3.31 -21.67
CA VAL A 467 -8.68 -3.12 -21.66
C VAL A 467 -9.32 -4.08 -20.66
N GLY A 468 -10.04 -3.55 -19.68
CA GLY A 468 -10.68 -4.35 -18.63
C GLY A 468 -11.80 -5.25 -19.15
N ARG A 469 -11.95 -6.41 -18.51
CA ARG A 469 -13.03 -7.37 -18.72
C ARG A 469 -13.53 -7.84 -17.36
N PHE A 470 -14.83 -8.14 -17.26
CA PHE A 470 -15.29 -8.91 -16.11
C PHE A 470 -14.70 -10.31 -16.18
N ALA A 471 -14.38 -10.87 -15.02
CA ALA A 471 -14.11 -12.29 -14.87
C ALA A 471 -15.33 -13.13 -15.35
N ALA A 472 -15.09 -14.37 -15.75
CA ALA A 472 -16.12 -15.25 -16.30
C ALA A 472 -17.30 -15.41 -15.32
N GLY A 473 -18.51 -15.15 -15.82
CA GLY A 473 -19.74 -15.24 -15.01
C GLY A 473 -19.87 -14.16 -13.93
N LYS A 474 -19.07 -13.08 -13.98
CA LYS A 474 -19.15 -11.96 -13.04
C LYS A 474 -19.71 -10.70 -13.70
N ASP A 475 -20.48 -9.94 -12.93
CA ASP A 475 -21.03 -8.63 -13.27
C ASP A 475 -20.77 -7.58 -12.17
N LYS A 476 -20.05 -7.97 -11.12
CA LYS A 476 -19.69 -7.15 -9.96
C LYS A 476 -18.19 -7.07 -9.83
N VAL A 477 -17.66 -5.86 -9.71
CA VAL A 477 -16.21 -5.63 -9.66
C VAL A 477 -15.63 -6.01 -8.30
N GLY A 478 -16.20 -5.51 -7.20
CA GLY A 478 -15.62 -5.68 -5.86
C GLY A 478 -16.08 -6.97 -5.20
N ARG A 479 -15.18 -7.57 -4.42
CA ARG A 479 -15.43 -8.79 -3.66
C ARG A 479 -14.69 -8.74 -2.31
N ILE A 480 -15.22 -9.41 -1.30
CA ILE A 480 -14.50 -9.74 -0.06
C ILE A 480 -14.66 -11.23 0.19
N ASP A 481 -13.54 -11.93 0.36
CA ASP A 481 -13.54 -13.34 0.76
C ASP A 481 -13.18 -13.46 2.24
N ALA A 482 -13.93 -14.29 2.96
CA ALA A 482 -13.54 -14.84 4.24
C ALA A 482 -12.90 -16.22 4.02
N ILE A 483 -11.71 -16.43 4.56
CA ILE A 483 -10.86 -17.59 4.30
C ILE A 483 -10.40 -18.18 5.62
N SER A 484 -10.68 -19.46 5.84
CA SER A 484 -10.15 -20.20 6.98
C SER A 484 -8.62 -20.27 6.87
N VAL A 485 -7.90 -19.83 7.91
CA VAL A 485 -6.43 -19.92 7.90
C VAL A 485 -5.97 -21.38 7.99
N GLU A 486 -6.71 -22.21 8.72
CA GLU A 486 -6.38 -23.62 8.93
C GLU A 486 -6.52 -24.46 7.65
N THR A 487 -7.64 -24.29 6.95
CA THR A 487 -8.01 -25.16 5.82
C THR A 487 -7.79 -24.50 4.46
N GLY A 488 -7.60 -23.17 4.44
CA GLY A 488 -7.53 -22.36 3.23
C GLY A 488 -8.88 -22.21 2.50
N ARG A 489 -9.97 -22.81 2.99
CA ARG A 489 -11.30 -22.70 2.35
C ARG A 489 -11.85 -21.28 2.42
N THR A 490 -12.43 -20.82 1.31
CA THR A 490 -13.34 -19.68 1.33
C THR A 490 -14.63 -20.08 2.05
N LEU A 491 -14.95 -19.40 3.15
CA LEU A 491 -16.13 -19.63 3.99
C LEU A 491 -17.35 -18.91 3.44
N TRP A 492 -17.15 -17.66 3.01
CA TRP A 492 -18.15 -16.86 2.31
C TRP A 492 -17.46 -15.85 1.40
N SER A 493 -18.22 -15.34 0.43
CA SER A 493 -17.80 -14.27 -0.47
C SER A 493 -18.92 -13.25 -0.58
N TRP A 494 -18.60 -11.98 -0.36
CA TRP A 494 -19.52 -10.85 -0.56
C TRP A 494 -19.10 -10.04 -1.78
N GLU A 495 -20.03 -9.76 -2.69
CA GLU A 495 -19.75 -9.03 -3.94
C GLU A 495 -20.54 -7.72 -4.02
N THR A 496 -19.89 -6.68 -4.53
CA THR A 496 -20.44 -5.34 -4.75
C THR A 496 -20.16 -4.87 -6.18
N ARG A 497 -21.04 -3.99 -6.68
CA ARG A 497 -20.96 -3.52 -8.07
C ARG A 497 -19.63 -2.85 -8.37
N VAL A 498 -19.19 -1.93 -7.53
CA VAL A 498 -17.90 -1.23 -7.65
C VAL A 498 -16.79 -1.95 -6.90
N SER A 499 -15.53 -1.65 -7.20
CA SER A 499 -14.42 -2.18 -6.41
C SER A 499 -14.36 -1.54 -5.02
N ASN A 500 -14.08 -2.37 -4.01
CA ASN A 500 -13.87 -1.92 -2.64
C ASN A 500 -12.53 -1.17 -2.50
N TYR A 501 -11.45 -1.78 -3.03
CA TYR A 501 -10.08 -1.22 -3.11
C TYR A 501 -9.63 -0.37 -1.90
N SER A 502 -9.99 -0.85 -0.71
CA SER A 502 -9.69 -0.25 0.59
C SER A 502 -9.29 -1.37 1.56
N PRO A 503 -8.34 -1.14 2.47
CA PRO A 503 -7.98 -2.13 3.49
C PRO A 503 -9.20 -2.54 4.33
N ILE A 504 -9.18 -3.76 4.85
CA ILE A 504 -10.20 -4.26 5.78
C ILE A 504 -9.72 -4.04 7.22
N LEU A 505 -10.62 -3.68 8.13
CA LEU A 505 -10.41 -3.70 9.58
C LEU A 505 -11.35 -4.73 10.19
N ALA A 506 -10.83 -5.73 10.91
CA ALA A 506 -11.63 -6.65 11.72
C ALA A 506 -11.67 -6.21 13.19
N THR A 507 -12.78 -6.43 13.89
CA THR A 507 -12.91 -6.05 15.31
C THR A 507 -13.40 -7.17 16.24
N GLY A 508 -13.12 -7.04 17.54
CA GLY A 508 -13.64 -7.91 18.59
C GLY A 508 -15.17 -7.93 18.67
N GLY A 509 -15.84 -6.87 18.19
CA GLY A 509 -17.29 -6.78 18.07
C GLY A 509 -17.92 -7.61 16.93
N GLY A 510 -17.12 -8.42 16.22
CA GLY A 510 -17.60 -9.30 15.15
C GLY A 510 -17.91 -8.55 13.85
N LEU A 511 -17.20 -7.45 13.57
CA LEU A 511 -17.42 -6.60 12.42
C LEU A 511 -16.19 -6.53 11.50
N LEU A 512 -16.46 -6.29 10.22
CA LEU A 512 -15.47 -5.86 9.24
C LEU A 512 -15.80 -4.45 8.78
N PHE A 513 -14.86 -3.51 8.85
CA PHE A 513 -14.99 -2.19 8.26
C PHE A 513 -14.20 -2.11 6.95
N ASN A 514 -14.83 -1.59 5.90
CA ASN A 514 -14.20 -1.47 4.58
C ASN A 514 -14.74 -0.26 3.81
N GLY A 515 -13.83 0.47 3.17
CA GLY A 515 -14.16 1.53 2.22
C GLY A 515 -14.44 1.00 0.81
N SER A 516 -14.99 1.86 -0.04
CA SER A 516 -15.35 1.52 -1.41
C SER A 516 -15.31 2.73 -2.35
N MET A 517 -15.13 2.46 -3.64
CA MET A 517 -15.06 3.50 -4.69
C MET A 517 -16.37 4.27 -4.87
N ASP A 518 -17.52 3.67 -4.58
CA ASP A 518 -18.84 4.35 -4.58
C ASP A 518 -19.05 5.28 -3.37
N ARG A 519 -17.96 5.58 -2.68
CA ARG A 519 -17.84 6.52 -1.57
C ARG A 519 -18.39 6.01 -0.24
N TYR A 520 -18.78 4.74 -0.15
CA TYR A 520 -19.28 4.18 1.09
C TYR A 520 -18.15 3.66 1.99
N LEU A 521 -18.25 3.98 3.28
CA LEU A 521 -17.71 3.17 4.36
C LEU A 521 -18.81 2.19 4.81
N ARG A 522 -18.48 0.91 4.90
CA ARG A 522 -19.40 -0.15 5.31
C ARG A 522 -18.90 -0.90 6.53
N ALA A 523 -19.84 -1.36 7.35
CA ALA A 523 -19.63 -2.36 8.38
C ALA A 523 -20.36 -3.65 7.99
N LEU A 524 -19.62 -4.75 7.89
CA LEU A 524 -20.14 -6.07 7.54
C LEU A 524 -20.08 -6.98 8.77
N ASP A 525 -21.02 -7.92 8.86
CA ASP A 525 -20.93 -9.06 9.75
C ASP A 525 -19.71 -9.92 9.36
N ALA A 526 -18.78 -10.16 10.29
CA ALA A 526 -17.56 -10.93 10.03
C ALA A 526 -17.81 -12.42 9.75
N ASP A 527 -18.96 -12.97 10.15
CA ASP A 527 -19.28 -14.39 10.01
C ASP A 527 -20.09 -14.68 8.73
N ALA A 528 -20.80 -13.68 8.21
CA ALA A 528 -21.74 -13.86 7.09
C ALA A 528 -21.55 -12.88 5.91
N GLY A 529 -20.76 -11.82 6.07
CA GLY A 529 -20.54 -10.80 5.03
C GLY A 529 -21.74 -9.87 4.79
N GLN A 530 -22.78 -9.92 5.63
CA GLN A 530 -23.94 -9.04 5.50
C GLN A 530 -23.57 -7.60 5.89
N VAL A 531 -23.96 -6.61 5.07
CA VAL A 531 -23.81 -5.20 5.43
C VAL A 531 -24.81 -4.85 6.55
N LEU A 532 -24.29 -4.44 7.71
CA LEU A 532 -25.08 -4.06 8.90
C LEU A 532 -25.22 -2.55 9.04
N TRP A 533 -24.27 -1.80 8.51
CA TRP A 533 -24.28 -0.34 8.50
C TRP A 533 -23.45 0.18 7.33
N GLN A 534 -23.82 1.34 6.80
CA GLN A 534 -23.01 2.06 5.84
C GLN A 534 -23.28 3.56 5.91
N THR A 535 -22.28 4.36 5.56
CA THR A 535 -22.40 5.80 5.36
C THR A 535 -21.63 6.22 4.12
N ARG A 536 -22.14 7.23 3.42
CA ARG A 536 -21.52 7.74 2.20
C ARG A 536 -20.67 8.96 2.51
N LEU A 537 -19.38 8.89 2.24
CA LEU A 537 -18.43 9.97 2.41
C LEU A 537 -18.37 10.88 1.16
N PRO A 538 -17.80 12.09 1.25
CA PRO A 538 -17.69 13.00 0.11
C PRO A 538 -16.86 12.48 -1.08
N SER A 539 -16.09 11.41 -0.91
CA SER A 539 -15.12 10.93 -1.89
C SER A 539 -14.91 9.41 -1.81
N GLN A 540 -14.22 8.83 -2.80
CA GLN A 540 -13.78 7.43 -2.78
C GLN A 540 -13.07 7.10 -1.46
N VAL A 541 -13.46 5.99 -0.85
CA VAL A 541 -12.93 5.57 0.46
C VAL A 541 -11.90 4.47 0.22
N VAL A 542 -10.67 4.84 -0.11
CA VAL A 542 -9.59 3.87 -0.42
C VAL A 542 -8.52 3.79 0.67
N GLY A 543 -8.54 4.70 1.65
CA GLY A 543 -7.60 4.71 2.78
C GLY A 543 -7.89 3.62 3.82
N GLY A 544 -6.99 3.46 4.78
CA GLY A 544 -7.11 2.45 5.83
C GLY A 544 -8.02 2.87 6.98
N ALA A 545 -8.87 1.95 7.42
CA ALA A 545 -9.66 2.08 8.64
C ALA A 545 -8.86 1.62 9.87
N VAL A 546 -9.07 2.32 10.99
CA VAL A 546 -8.51 1.98 12.30
C VAL A 546 -9.57 2.21 13.39
N THR A 547 -9.47 1.50 14.50
CA THR A 547 -10.31 1.77 15.67
C THR A 547 -9.44 1.84 16.92
N TYR A 548 -9.83 2.72 17.84
CA TYR A 548 -9.08 3.10 19.04
C TYR A 548 -10.08 3.53 20.11
N SER A 549 -9.62 3.78 21.34
CA SER A 549 -10.48 4.34 22.37
C SER A 549 -9.83 5.49 23.11
N VAL A 550 -10.62 6.50 23.46
CA VAL A 550 -10.20 7.63 24.28
C VAL A 550 -11.22 7.80 25.38
N ASN A 551 -10.77 7.83 26.64
CA ASN A 551 -11.63 7.96 27.82
C ASN A 551 -12.80 6.94 27.84
N GLY A 552 -12.53 5.70 27.43
CA GLY A 552 -13.51 4.60 27.42
C GLY A 552 -14.52 4.62 26.25
N ARG A 553 -14.46 5.61 25.35
CA ARG A 553 -15.27 5.63 24.13
C ARG A 553 -14.47 5.11 22.95
N GLN A 554 -15.01 4.12 22.23
CA GLN A 554 -14.44 3.57 21.02
C GLN A 554 -14.78 4.46 19.83
N TYR A 555 -13.77 4.72 19.00
CA TYR A 555 -13.85 5.50 17.78
C TYR A 555 -13.40 4.64 16.59
N LEU A 556 -13.99 4.90 15.42
CA LEU A 556 -13.59 4.36 14.13
C LEU A 556 -13.11 5.53 13.27
N ALA A 557 -11.86 5.51 12.82
CA ALA A 557 -11.33 6.49 11.88
C ALA A 557 -11.04 5.85 10.53
N ILE A 558 -11.33 6.58 9.45
CA ILE A 558 -10.95 6.20 8.09
C ILE A 558 -10.58 7.43 7.27
N THR A 559 -9.66 7.28 6.32
CA THR A 559 -9.36 8.34 5.36
C THR A 559 -10.06 8.10 4.02
N ALA A 560 -10.56 9.17 3.41
CA ALA A 560 -11.16 9.17 2.09
C ALA A 560 -10.52 10.25 1.20
N GLY A 561 -10.62 10.07 -0.11
CA GLY A 561 -9.98 10.95 -1.09
C GLY A 561 -9.81 10.28 -2.45
N GLY A 562 -9.37 9.03 -2.46
CA GLY A 562 -9.15 8.29 -3.70
C GLY A 562 -7.92 8.75 -4.47
N GLY A 563 -7.81 8.27 -5.70
CA GLY A 563 -6.77 8.65 -6.65
C GLY A 563 -6.85 7.81 -7.92
N PRO A 564 -6.06 8.13 -8.96
CA PRO A 564 -6.21 7.58 -10.30
C PRO A 564 -5.82 6.09 -10.44
N ILE A 565 -5.26 5.46 -9.39
CA ILE A 565 -4.79 4.07 -9.43
C ILE A 565 -5.91 3.06 -9.74
N THR A 566 -7.16 3.49 -9.63
CA THR A 566 -8.37 2.68 -9.77
C THR A 566 -9.06 2.83 -11.13
N ALA A 567 -8.45 3.57 -12.08
CA ALA A 567 -9.07 3.94 -13.34
C ALA A 567 -9.63 2.74 -14.14
N LEU A 568 -8.93 1.60 -14.14
CA LEU A 568 -9.41 0.38 -14.79
C LEU A 568 -10.73 -0.09 -14.17
N ALA A 569 -10.78 -0.26 -12.85
CA ALA A 569 -11.99 -0.70 -12.14
C ALA A 569 -13.15 0.30 -12.29
N VAL A 570 -12.86 1.61 -12.22
CA VAL A 570 -13.86 2.66 -12.44
C VAL A 570 -14.46 2.59 -13.85
N SER A 571 -13.64 2.32 -14.87
CA SER A 571 -14.11 2.20 -16.26
C SER A 571 -15.08 1.04 -16.49
N MET A 572 -15.09 0.03 -15.60
CA MET A 572 -15.99 -1.13 -15.68
C MET A 572 -17.40 -0.85 -15.12
N THR A 573 -17.56 0.26 -14.39
CA THR A 573 -18.81 0.69 -13.76
C THR A 573 -19.05 2.18 -14.02
N PRO A 574 -19.16 2.61 -15.30
CA PRO A 574 -19.30 4.02 -15.65
C PRO A 574 -20.57 4.66 -15.09
N GLU A 575 -21.58 3.86 -14.73
CA GLU A 575 -22.80 4.31 -14.08
C GLU A 575 -22.63 4.66 -12.60
N ALA A 576 -21.54 4.21 -11.96
CA ALA A 576 -21.33 4.40 -10.53
C ALA A 576 -20.71 5.78 -10.23
N ASP A 577 -21.29 6.49 -9.28
CA ASP A 577 -20.74 7.74 -8.75
C ASP A 577 -19.54 7.45 -7.84
N THR A 578 -18.36 7.52 -8.48
CA THR A 578 -17.04 7.21 -7.92
C THR A 578 -16.17 8.47 -7.80
N VAL A 579 -16.78 9.63 -7.52
CA VAL A 579 -16.04 10.91 -7.40
C VAL A 579 -14.89 10.81 -6.40
N SER A 580 -13.70 11.22 -6.84
CA SER A 580 -12.48 11.37 -6.03
C SER A 580 -12.19 12.85 -5.74
N GLY A 581 -11.38 13.13 -4.72
CA GLY A 581 -11.06 14.48 -4.24
C GLY A 581 -11.47 14.68 -2.78
N SER A 582 -11.51 15.94 -2.32
CA SER A 582 -11.96 16.29 -0.96
C SER A 582 -11.31 15.43 0.13
N ASN A 583 -9.98 15.25 0.04
CA ASN A 583 -9.25 14.36 0.95
C ASN A 583 -9.52 14.72 2.41
N GLY A 584 -9.79 13.72 3.23
CA GLY A 584 -10.10 13.92 4.65
C GLY A 584 -10.00 12.66 5.47
N VAL A 585 -9.87 12.84 6.78
CA VAL A 585 -10.10 11.80 7.79
C VAL A 585 -11.48 12.01 8.40
N TYR A 586 -12.21 10.92 8.59
CA TYR A 586 -13.59 10.90 9.11
C TYR A 586 -13.63 9.96 10.30
N VAL A 587 -14.16 10.44 11.42
CA VAL A 587 -14.16 9.71 12.69
C VAL A 587 -15.58 9.52 13.21
N PHE A 588 -15.92 8.26 13.51
CA PHE A 588 -17.23 7.81 13.93
C PHE A 588 -17.18 7.22 15.34
N ALA A 589 -18.29 7.30 16.07
CA ALA A 589 -18.49 6.59 17.33
C ALA A 589 -19.98 6.38 17.58
N LEU A 590 -20.32 5.55 18.57
CA LEU A 590 -21.68 5.49 19.11
C LEU A 590 -22.03 6.84 19.79
N PRO A 591 -23.32 7.23 19.85
CA PRO A 591 -23.76 8.38 20.64
C PRO A 591 -23.32 8.28 22.10
N GLN A 592 -23.10 9.43 22.73
CA GLN A 592 -22.72 9.51 24.15
C GLN A 592 -23.86 9.11 25.08
#